data_AF-A0A9W8UTS0-F1
#
_entry.id   AF-A0A9W8UTS0-F1
#
_cell.length_a   1.000
_cell.length_b   1.000
_cell.length_c   1.000
_cell.angle_alpha   90.00
_cell.angle_beta   90.00
_cell.angle_gamma   90.00
#
_symmetry.space_group_name_H-M   'P 1'
#
loop_
_entity.id
_entity.type
_entity.pdbx_description
1 polymer ?
#
loop_
_entity_poly.entity_id
_entity_poly.type
_entity_poly.pdbx_seq_one_letter_code
_entity_poly.pdbx_strand_id
1 'polypeptide(L)'
;MAKSSHDLAMLSELILNPRAREKLPEDGYLSFSKSTFEGLNIGFVDPEIWRWPETLQPQHGDSLEELRAGYTEARDLVTRYQAKAVYPVSLPPVADFVLDGQPCTIMAIRHVFKRNVDSYLESLTTSEVRTLEDIIQYNKDHSGQELPRAFPEQGRLIDTLENPIDQEMYERAMKQCRTVAQDRGVDKVMKENNLDLIAFPMDSPCPRVAAAAGYPIATVPLGTLSYNGRPFGLAIVAQAGREDLLFTFMSAWEACAKPRAVPSSL
;
A
#
# COMPACT_ATOMS: atom_id res chain seq x y z
N MET A 1 -12.49 1.17 -0.40
CA MET A 1 -12.31 -0.12 0.31
C MET A 1 -13.65 -0.82 0.38
N ALA A 2 -13.70 -2.14 0.19
CA ALA A 2 -14.94 -2.91 0.26
C ALA A 2 -14.67 -4.36 0.68
N LYS A 3 -15.74 -5.15 0.88
CA LYS A 3 -15.66 -6.57 1.28
C LYS A 3 -15.55 -7.53 0.10
N SER A 4 -15.93 -7.09 -1.10
CA SER A 4 -15.92 -7.84 -2.35
C SER A 4 -15.23 -7.04 -3.46
N SER A 5 -14.78 -7.73 -4.50
CA SER A 5 -14.21 -7.09 -5.68
C SER A 5 -15.26 -6.26 -6.43
N HIS A 6 -16.49 -6.76 -6.46
CA HIS A 6 -17.65 -6.10 -7.07
C HIS A 6 -17.98 -4.74 -6.41
N ASP A 7 -18.10 -4.72 -5.08
CA ASP A 7 -18.40 -3.47 -4.36
C ASP A 7 -17.26 -2.46 -4.50
N LEU A 8 -16.01 -2.95 -4.55
CA LEU A 8 -14.86 -2.08 -4.76
C LEU A 8 -14.86 -1.50 -6.17
N ALA A 9 -15.27 -2.25 -7.19
CA ALA A 9 -15.37 -1.78 -8.56
C ALA A 9 -16.39 -0.63 -8.67
N MET A 10 -17.58 -0.81 -8.09
CA MET A 10 -18.62 0.22 -8.05
C MET A 10 -18.17 1.47 -7.29
N LEU A 11 -17.57 1.30 -6.10
CA LEU A 11 -17.12 2.44 -5.30
C LEU A 11 -16.00 3.21 -6.00
N SER A 12 -15.02 2.50 -6.57
CA SER A 12 -13.90 3.12 -7.28
C SER A 12 -14.37 3.94 -8.46
N GLU A 13 -15.34 3.43 -9.21
CA GLU A 13 -15.95 4.16 -10.32
C GLU A 13 -16.57 5.50 -9.88
N LEU A 14 -17.33 5.51 -8.78
CA LEU A 14 -18.01 6.70 -8.28
C LEU A 14 -17.06 7.83 -7.85
N ILE A 15 -15.83 7.49 -7.45
CA ILE A 15 -14.84 8.47 -6.99
C ILE A 15 -13.85 8.89 -8.08
N LEU A 16 -13.93 8.29 -9.28
CA LEU A 16 -13.08 8.71 -10.39
C LEU A 16 -13.45 10.12 -10.85
N ASN A 17 -12.42 10.90 -11.19
CA ASN A 17 -12.67 12.13 -11.92
C ASN A 17 -13.22 11.81 -13.33
N PRO A 18 -13.97 12.73 -13.97
CA PRO A 18 -14.62 12.48 -15.26
C PRO A 18 -13.66 11.97 -16.35
N ARG A 19 -12.43 12.53 -16.42
CA ARG A 19 -11.43 12.14 -17.43
C ARG A 19 -10.92 10.71 -17.26
N ALA A 20 -10.87 10.22 -16.02
CA ALA A 20 -10.49 8.84 -15.74
C ALA A 20 -11.66 7.90 -16.02
N ARG A 21 -12.89 8.30 -15.66
CA ARG A 21 -14.11 7.52 -15.90
C ARG A 21 -14.38 7.30 -17.38
N GLU A 22 -14.16 8.31 -18.23
CA GLU A 22 -14.32 8.23 -19.69
C GLU A 22 -13.44 7.18 -20.38
N LYS A 23 -12.36 6.73 -19.72
CA LYS A 23 -11.47 5.69 -20.25
C LYS A 23 -11.96 4.27 -19.97
N LEU A 24 -12.95 4.12 -19.10
CA LEU A 24 -13.47 2.81 -18.74
C LEU A 24 -14.53 2.34 -19.75
N PRO A 25 -14.73 1.02 -19.89
CA PRO A 25 -15.88 0.48 -20.61
C PRO A 25 -17.22 0.87 -19.96
N GLU A 26 -18.32 0.52 -20.63
CA GLU A 26 -19.69 0.82 -20.17
C GLU A 26 -19.94 0.32 -18.73
N ASP A 27 -19.64 -0.96 -18.46
CA ASP A 27 -19.76 -1.54 -17.10
C ASP A 27 -18.57 -1.22 -16.18
N GLY A 28 -17.72 -0.25 -16.57
CA GLY A 28 -16.62 0.22 -15.75
C GLY A 28 -15.61 -0.86 -15.41
N TYR A 29 -15.23 -0.91 -14.12
CA TYR A 29 -14.29 -1.93 -13.64
C TYR A 29 -14.89 -3.34 -13.59
N LEU A 30 -16.22 -3.48 -13.62
CA LEU A 30 -16.86 -4.80 -13.65
C LEU A 30 -16.60 -5.51 -14.98
N SER A 31 -16.35 -4.78 -16.06
CA SER A 31 -15.95 -5.35 -17.36
C SER A 31 -14.68 -6.18 -17.32
N PHE A 32 -13.85 -6.03 -16.27
CA PHE A 32 -12.62 -6.79 -16.08
C PHE A 32 -12.79 -8.02 -15.18
N SER A 33 -14.01 -8.33 -14.76
CA SER A 33 -14.26 -9.45 -13.85
C SER A 33 -13.96 -10.80 -14.50
N LYS A 34 -13.24 -11.66 -13.78
CA LYS A 34 -12.88 -13.03 -14.19
C LYS A 34 -13.18 -14.02 -13.08
N SER A 35 -13.34 -15.28 -13.46
CA SER A 35 -13.51 -16.41 -12.53
C SER A 35 -12.25 -17.28 -12.40
N THR A 36 -11.20 -16.97 -13.16
CA THR A 36 -9.89 -17.64 -13.14
C THR A 36 -8.80 -16.58 -13.36
N PHE A 37 -7.54 -16.94 -13.08
CA PHE A 37 -6.40 -16.05 -13.31
C PHE A 37 -5.78 -16.26 -14.71
N GLU A 38 -6.52 -16.86 -15.63
CA GLU A 38 -6.05 -17.13 -16.99
C GLU A 38 -5.55 -15.86 -17.67
N GLY A 39 -4.35 -15.94 -18.25
CA GLY A 39 -3.72 -14.83 -18.96
C GLY A 39 -2.92 -13.88 -18.07
N LEU A 40 -2.90 -14.06 -16.74
CA LEU A 40 -2.06 -13.27 -15.84
C LEU A 40 -0.68 -13.91 -15.63
N ASN A 41 0.37 -13.11 -15.77
CA ASN A 41 1.73 -13.43 -15.35
C ASN A 41 2.04 -12.69 -14.04
N ILE A 42 2.25 -13.44 -12.96
CA ILE A 42 2.32 -12.88 -11.61
C ILE A 42 3.67 -13.22 -10.99
N GLY A 43 4.47 -12.20 -10.68
CA GLY A 43 5.72 -12.36 -9.95
C GLY A 43 5.48 -12.36 -8.45
N PHE A 44 5.97 -13.34 -7.72
CA PHE A 44 5.87 -13.40 -6.26
C PHE A 44 7.23 -13.05 -5.65
N VAL A 45 7.27 -12.09 -4.73
CA VAL A 45 8.48 -11.82 -3.95
C VAL A 45 8.74 -12.95 -2.95
N ASP A 46 10.00 -13.11 -2.53
CA ASP A 46 10.35 -14.01 -1.42
C ASP A 46 9.92 -13.40 -0.07
N PRO A 47 8.95 -13.99 0.66
CA PRO A 47 8.47 -13.44 1.94
C PRO A 47 9.52 -13.52 3.06
N GLU A 48 10.59 -14.31 2.91
CA GLU A 48 11.70 -14.35 3.87
C GLU A 48 12.61 -13.14 3.75
N ILE A 49 12.78 -12.63 2.53
CA ILE A 49 13.53 -11.41 2.25
C ILE A 49 12.64 -10.20 2.54
N TRP A 50 11.37 -10.26 2.16
CA TRP A 50 10.41 -9.16 2.24
C TRP A 50 9.53 -9.25 3.48
N ARG A 51 10.17 -9.19 4.66
CA ARG A 51 9.49 -9.09 5.95
C ARG A 51 10.05 -7.96 6.80
N TRP A 52 9.23 -7.48 7.74
CA TRP A 52 9.73 -6.57 8.76
C TRP A 52 10.70 -7.28 9.71
N PRO A 53 11.71 -6.57 10.25
CA PRO A 53 12.54 -7.11 11.30
C PRO A 53 11.70 -7.36 12.55
N GLU A 54 12.09 -8.35 13.35
CA GLU A 54 11.37 -8.74 14.57
C GLU A 54 11.21 -7.60 15.58
N THR A 55 12.12 -6.63 15.57
CA THR A 55 12.03 -5.40 16.38
C THR A 55 10.85 -4.52 16.02
N LEU A 56 10.37 -4.56 14.77
CA LEU A 56 9.20 -3.81 14.30
C LEU A 56 7.95 -4.67 14.22
N GLN A 57 8.11 -5.99 14.02
CA GLN A 57 7.01 -6.94 13.98
C GLN A 57 7.37 -8.19 14.80
N PRO A 58 7.15 -8.15 16.12
CA PRO A 58 7.37 -9.29 16.99
C PRO A 58 6.52 -10.48 16.51
N GLN A 59 7.13 -11.66 16.50
CA GLN A 59 6.43 -12.89 16.14
C GLN A 59 5.79 -13.50 17.39
N HIS A 60 4.58 -14.04 17.23
CA HIS A 60 3.83 -14.67 18.31
C HIS A 60 3.45 -16.10 17.90
N GLY A 61 3.92 -17.10 18.66
CA GLY A 61 3.66 -18.51 18.37
C GLY A 61 4.00 -18.87 16.92
N ASP A 62 3.07 -19.54 16.25
CA ASP A 62 3.24 -20.04 14.88
C ASP A 62 2.90 -18.98 13.80
N SER A 63 2.69 -17.71 14.17
CA SER A 63 2.25 -16.66 13.25
C SER A 63 3.12 -16.52 11.99
N LEU A 64 4.44 -16.67 12.10
CA LEU A 64 5.32 -16.63 10.93
C LEU A 64 5.08 -17.80 9.99
N GLU A 65 4.85 -18.99 10.53
CA GLU A 65 4.54 -20.19 9.74
C GLU A 65 3.17 -20.06 9.06
N GLU A 66 2.17 -19.53 9.76
CA GLU A 66 0.83 -19.26 9.21
C GLU A 66 0.89 -18.27 8.03
N LEU A 67 1.66 -17.18 8.18
CA LEU A 67 1.87 -16.19 7.11
C LEU A 67 2.54 -16.83 5.88
N ARG A 68 3.59 -17.63 6.09
CA ARG A 68 4.30 -18.35 5.01
C ARG A 68 3.42 -19.37 4.32
N ALA A 69 2.66 -20.14 5.08
CA ALA A 69 1.75 -21.15 4.57
C ALA A 69 0.65 -20.49 3.72
N GLY A 70 0.02 -19.42 4.22
CA GLY A 70 -0.99 -18.68 3.46
C GLY A 70 -0.43 -18.05 2.17
N TYR A 71 0.78 -17.51 2.20
CA TYR A 71 1.44 -16.97 1.00
C TYR A 71 1.79 -18.05 -0.03
N THR A 72 2.25 -19.20 0.43
CA THR A 72 2.54 -20.36 -0.43
C THR A 72 1.25 -20.91 -1.04
N GLU A 73 0.19 -21.09 -0.23
CA GLU A 73 -1.13 -21.51 -0.71
C GLU A 73 -1.67 -20.54 -1.77
N ALA A 74 -1.46 -19.24 -1.61
CA ALA A 74 -1.86 -18.23 -2.59
C ALA A 74 -1.14 -18.39 -3.94
N ARG A 75 0.17 -18.60 -3.93
CA ARG A 75 0.96 -18.83 -5.16
C ARG A 75 0.52 -20.10 -5.88
N ASP A 76 0.26 -21.16 -5.12
CA ASP A 76 -0.19 -22.44 -5.66
C ASP A 76 -1.63 -22.33 -6.20
N LEU A 77 -2.49 -21.56 -5.53
CA LEU A 77 -3.86 -21.28 -5.96
C LEU A 77 -3.89 -20.57 -7.32
N VAL A 78 -3.14 -19.47 -7.49
CA VAL A 78 -3.18 -18.73 -8.76
C VAL A 78 -2.70 -19.60 -9.92
N THR A 79 -1.71 -20.47 -9.69
CA THR A 79 -1.21 -21.42 -10.69
C THR A 79 -2.25 -22.48 -11.02
N ARG A 80 -2.91 -23.05 -10.00
CA ARG A 80 -3.99 -24.03 -10.16
C ARG A 80 -5.15 -23.47 -11.00
N TYR A 81 -5.42 -22.18 -10.89
CA TYR A 81 -6.45 -21.45 -11.63
C TYR A 81 -5.87 -20.63 -12.79
N GLN A 82 -4.83 -21.17 -13.45
CA GLN A 82 -4.34 -20.79 -14.78
C GLN A 82 -3.53 -19.48 -14.91
N ALA A 83 -3.07 -18.87 -13.82
CA ALA A 83 -2.00 -17.88 -13.90
C ALA A 83 -0.64 -18.54 -14.15
N LYS A 84 0.27 -17.80 -14.79
CA LYS A 84 1.70 -18.10 -14.74
C LYS A 84 2.29 -17.42 -13.49
N ALA A 85 2.78 -18.22 -12.53
CA ALA A 85 3.51 -17.68 -11.39
C ALA A 85 5.02 -17.72 -11.64
N VAL A 86 5.72 -16.61 -11.40
CA VAL A 86 7.18 -16.50 -11.40
C VAL A 86 7.64 -16.25 -9.97
N TYR A 87 8.52 -17.11 -9.44
CA TYR A 87 9.01 -17.00 -8.06
C TYR A 87 10.47 -17.49 -7.95
N PRO A 88 11.34 -16.78 -7.21
CA PRO A 88 11.12 -15.47 -6.61
C PRO A 88 11.37 -14.34 -7.62
N VAL A 89 10.70 -13.19 -7.43
CA VAL A 89 11.12 -11.90 -8.01
C VAL A 89 11.58 -10.96 -6.89
N SER A 90 12.41 -9.97 -7.22
CA SER A 90 12.98 -9.07 -6.21
C SER A 90 12.65 -7.62 -6.50
N LEU A 91 12.12 -6.91 -5.50
CA LEU A 91 11.98 -5.46 -5.52
C LEU A 91 13.24 -4.76 -4.99
N PRO A 92 13.36 -3.43 -5.09
CA PRO A 92 14.49 -2.68 -4.52
C PRO A 92 14.38 -2.57 -3.00
N PRO A 93 15.43 -2.92 -2.23
CA PRO A 93 15.39 -2.95 -0.78
C PRO A 93 15.08 -1.58 -0.17
N VAL A 94 14.58 -1.57 1.07
CA VAL A 94 14.28 -0.34 1.82
C VAL A 94 15.48 0.63 1.86
N ALA A 95 16.70 0.10 1.94
CA ALA A 95 17.92 0.89 1.99
C ALA A 95 18.15 1.76 0.73
N ASP A 96 17.56 1.39 -0.41
CA ASP A 96 17.70 2.17 -1.65
C ASP A 96 16.85 3.45 -1.63
N PHE A 97 15.84 3.53 -0.74
CA PHE A 97 14.98 4.70 -0.56
C PHE A 97 15.61 5.76 0.37
N VAL A 98 16.93 5.93 0.29
CA VAL A 98 17.70 6.88 1.10
C VAL A 98 18.35 7.93 0.19
N LEU A 99 18.29 9.19 0.63
CA LEU A 99 18.99 10.34 0.02
C LEU A 99 19.68 11.11 1.16
N ASP A 100 20.98 11.38 1.01
CA ASP A 100 21.78 12.13 1.99
C ASP A 100 21.63 11.60 3.44
N GLY A 101 21.53 10.27 3.59
CA GLY A 101 21.38 9.58 4.88
C GLY A 101 19.97 9.60 5.47
N GLN A 102 18.99 10.18 4.78
CA GLN A 102 17.59 10.27 5.22
C GLN A 102 16.64 9.52 4.27
N PRO A 103 15.50 8.98 4.74
CA PRO A 103 14.54 8.33 3.85
C PRO A 103 13.91 9.33 2.87
N CYS A 104 14.08 9.12 1.55
CA CYS A 104 13.57 10.04 0.52
C CYS A 104 12.05 10.24 0.63
N THR A 105 11.31 9.20 1.04
CA THR A 105 9.86 9.24 1.22
C THR A 105 9.43 10.17 2.35
N ILE A 106 10.18 10.18 3.47
CA ILE A 106 9.90 11.05 4.61
C ILE A 106 10.22 12.51 4.27
N MET A 107 11.33 12.75 3.56
CA MET A 107 11.69 14.09 3.07
C MET A 107 10.60 14.64 2.15
N ALA A 108 10.12 13.82 1.21
CA ALA A 108 9.05 14.20 0.29
C ALA A 108 7.74 14.52 1.02
N ILE A 109 7.34 13.68 1.99
CA ILE A 109 6.14 13.91 2.81
C ILE A 109 6.28 15.21 3.59
N ARG A 110 7.38 15.41 4.31
CA ARG A 110 7.60 16.60 5.16
C ARG A 110 7.55 17.90 4.36
N HIS A 111 8.15 17.93 3.18
CA HIS A 111 8.09 19.11 2.30
C HIS A 111 6.65 19.53 1.98
N VAL A 112 5.80 18.57 1.58
CA VAL A 112 4.42 18.89 1.16
C VAL A 112 3.43 18.97 2.32
N PHE A 113 3.71 18.32 3.45
CA PHE A 113 2.75 18.13 4.55
C PHE A 113 2.26 19.45 5.12
N LYS A 114 3.17 20.34 5.54
CA LYS A 114 2.79 21.64 6.12
C LYS A 114 1.88 22.42 5.17
N ARG A 115 2.33 22.62 3.92
CA ARG A 115 1.57 23.38 2.91
C ARG A 115 0.18 22.78 2.68
N ASN A 116 0.08 21.46 2.55
CA ASN A 116 -1.19 20.80 2.26
C ASN A 116 -2.14 20.83 3.48
N VAL A 117 -1.61 20.66 4.69
CA VAL A 117 -2.39 20.74 5.93
C VAL A 117 -2.90 22.16 6.17
N ASP A 118 -2.03 23.17 6.05
CA ASP A 118 -2.42 24.57 6.21
C ASP A 118 -3.52 24.93 5.20
N SER A 119 -3.32 24.60 3.92
CA SER A 119 -4.32 24.87 2.88
C SER A 119 -5.66 24.17 3.14
N TYR A 120 -5.64 22.96 3.68
CA TYR A 120 -6.86 22.26 4.08
C TYR A 120 -7.55 22.95 5.27
N LEU A 121 -6.82 23.31 6.32
CA LEU A 121 -7.35 23.94 7.52
C LEU A 121 -7.91 25.36 7.25
N GLU A 122 -7.26 26.11 6.37
CA GLU A 122 -7.76 27.40 5.89
C GLU A 122 -9.10 27.27 5.16
N SER A 123 -9.35 26.15 4.47
CA SER A 123 -10.60 25.89 3.76
C SER A 123 -11.78 25.52 4.68
N LEU A 124 -11.52 25.19 5.95
CA LEU A 124 -12.56 24.80 6.89
C LEU A 124 -13.43 26.00 7.29
N THR A 125 -14.74 25.86 7.17
CA THR A 125 -15.68 26.90 7.62
C THR A 125 -15.76 26.99 9.13
N THR A 126 -15.56 25.87 9.83
CA THR A 126 -15.68 25.76 11.29
C THR A 126 -14.43 25.08 11.84
N SER A 127 -13.48 25.89 12.32
CA SER A 127 -12.28 25.46 13.05
C SER A 127 -11.59 26.67 13.67
N GLU A 128 -11.09 26.54 14.89
CA GLU A 128 -10.18 27.52 15.52
C GLU A 128 -8.72 27.26 15.16
N VAL A 129 -8.39 26.03 14.72
CA VAL A 129 -7.07 25.62 14.24
C VAL A 129 -6.97 25.91 12.74
N ARG A 130 -5.96 26.67 12.32
CA ARG A 130 -5.78 27.13 10.93
C ARG A 130 -4.49 26.68 10.28
N THR A 131 -3.52 26.22 11.07
CA THR A 131 -2.20 25.83 10.59
C THR A 131 -1.66 24.60 11.33
N LEU A 132 -0.58 24.02 10.79
CA LEU A 132 0.22 23.00 11.49
C LEU A 132 0.77 23.51 12.84
N GLU A 133 1.13 24.79 12.92
CA GLU A 133 1.57 25.44 14.17
C GLU A 133 0.44 25.40 15.21
N ASP A 134 -0.78 25.75 14.78
CA ASP A 134 -1.96 25.72 15.65
C ASP A 134 -2.28 24.30 16.12
N ILE A 135 -2.10 23.28 15.27
CA ILE A 135 -2.24 21.86 15.69
C ILE A 135 -1.25 21.56 16.82
N ILE A 136 0.02 21.94 16.63
CA ILE A 136 1.07 21.67 17.62
C ILE A 136 0.75 22.36 18.95
N GLN A 137 0.30 23.61 18.88
CA GLN A 137 -0.07 24.39 20.06
C GLN A 137 -1.32 23.85 20.74
N TYR A 138 -2.36 23.51 19.98
CA TYR A 138 -3.58 22.89 20.49
C TYR A 138 -3.26 21.59 21.24
N ASN A 139 -2.42 20.73 20.67
CA ASN A 139 -1.99 19.48 21.32
C ASN A 139 -1.25 19.72 22.65
N LYS A 140 -0.46 20.80 22.76
CA LYS A 140 0.22 21.18 24.01
C LYS A 140 -0.79 21.64 25.06
N ASP A 141 -1.71 22.53 24.66
CA ASP A 141 -2.71 23.11 25.54
C ASP A 141 -3.74 22.06 26.01
N HIS A 142 -3.95 21.01 25.21
CA HIS A 142 -4.85 19.89 25.49
C HIS A 142 -4.10 18.57 25.72
N SER A 143 -2.88 18.63 26.25
CA SER A 143 -1.99 17.46 26.40
C SER A 143 -2.59 16.26 27.13
N GLY A 144 -3.51 16.47 28.08
CA GLY A 144 -4.23 15.37 28.74
C GLY A 144 -5.09 14.52 27.79
N GLN A 145 -5.52 15.10 26.67
CA GLN A 145 -6.33 14.45 25.62
C GLN A 145 -5.47 14.08 24.41
N GLU A 146 -4.65 15.02 23.93
CA GLU A 146 -3.92 14.88 22.65
C GLU A 146 -2.53 14.24 22.80
N LEU A 147 -1.94 14.28 24.00
CA LEU A 147 -0.62 13.69 24.30
C LEU A 147 -0.70 12.75 25.53
N PRO A 148 -1.57 11.71 25.48
CA PRO A 148 -1.75 10.81 26.61
C PRO A 148 -0.46 10.10 26.96
N ARG A 149 -0.31 9.66 28.21
CA ARG A 149 0.93 9.01 28.70
C ARG A 149 1.43 7.84 27.84
N ALA A 150 0.53 7.10 27.20
CA ALA A 150 0.89 6.00 26.30
C ALA A 150 1.50 6.48 24.97
N PHE A 151 1.18 7.70 24.54
CA PHE A 151 1.63 8.32 23.29
C PHE A 151 1.90 9.82 23.51
N PRO A 152 2.95 10.19 24.27
CA PRO A 152 3.13 11.55 24.75
C PRO A 152 3.80 12.50 23.72
N GLU A 153 3.98 12.06 22.48
CA GLU A 153 4.86 12.72 21.51
C GLU A 153 4.14 13.18 20.25
N GLN A 154 4.55 14.35 19.77
CA GLN A 154 4.18 14.89 18.46
C GLN A 154 5.41 15.33 17.64
N GLY A 155 6.57 14.69 17.89
CA GLY A 155 7.86 15.11 17.35
C GLY A 155 7.91 15.19 15.81
N ARG A 156 7.14 14.37 15.09
CA ARG A 156 7.08 14.44 13.61
C ARG A 156 6.42 15.72 13.10
N LEU A 157 5.43 16.25 13.82
CA LEU A 157 4.79 17.52 13.48
C LEU A 157 5.77 18.67 13.71
N ILE A 158 6.43 18.65 14.87
CA ILE A 158 7.45 19.63 15.25
C ILE A 158 8.62 19.62 14.25
N ASP A 159 9.17 18.45 13.94
CA ASP A 159 10.29 18.31 13.00
C ASP A 159 9.92 18.77 11.57
N THR A 160 8.66 18.58 11.16
CA THR A 160 8.17 19.12 9.87
C THR A 160 8.19 20.65 9.83
N LEU A 161 7.92 21.30 10.96
CA LEU A 161 7.89 22.75 11.10
C LEU A 161 9.30 23.35 11.28
N GLU A 162 10.09 22.76 12.18
CA GLU A 162 11.39 23.30 12.60
C GLU A 162 12.53 23.01 11.61
N ASN A 163 12.41 21.91 10.85
CA ASN A 163 13.42 21.48 9.89
C ASN A 163 12.77 21.32 8.50
N PRO A 164 12.40 22.43 7.82
CA PRO A 164 11.74 22.37 6.53
C PRO A 164 12.69 21.79 5.45
N ILE A 165 12.14 20.97 4.57
CA ILE A 165 12.83 20.48 3.37
C ILE A 165 12.62 21.52 2.28
N ASP A 166 13.70 22.06 1.70
CA ASP A 166 13.60 23.01 0.59
C ASP A 166 13.16 22.33 -0.73
N GLN A 167 12.85 23.16 -1.74
CA GLN A 167 12.35 22.69 -3.03
C GLN A 167 13.36 21.80 -3.78
N GLU A 168 14.64 22.16 -3.74
CA GLU A 168 15.69 21.40 -4.43
C GLU A 168 15.84 20.00 -3.83
N MET A 169 15.88 19.93 -2.50
CA MET A 169 15.96 18.68 -1.76
C MET A 169 14.70 17.82 -1.96
N TYR A 170 13.52 18.44 -2.00
CA TYR A 170 12.27 17.76 -2.34
C TYR A 170 12.31 17.12 -3.73
N GLU A 171 12.76 17.86 -4.75
CA GLU A 171 12.87 17.35 -6.12
C GLU A 171 13.87 16.19 -6.22
N ARG A 172 15.02 16.31 -5.55
CA ARG A 172 16.00 15.21 -5.44
C ARG A 172 15.40 13.99 -4.74
N ALA A 173 14.68 14.18 -3.63
CA ALA A 173 14.05 13.10 -2.87
C ALA A 173 12.96 12.40 -3.69
N MET A 174 12.11 13.17 -4.37
CA MET A 174 11.10 12.63 -5.29
C MET A 174 11.74 11.86 -6.43
N LYS A 175 12.78 12.39 -7.06
CA LYS A 175 13.52 11.70 -8.13
C LYS A 175 14.11 10.39 -7.62
N GLN A 176 14.76 10.38 -6.46
CA GLN A 176 15.29 9.15 -5.86
C GLN A 176 14.19 8.12 -5.65
N CYS A 177 13.09 8.53 -5.00
CA CYS A 177 11.96 7.65 -4.74
C CYS A 177 11.35 7.07 -6.02
N ARG A 178 11.17 7.88 -7.07
CA ARG A 178 10.63 7.43 -8.37
C ARG A 178 11.59 6.51 -9.10
N THR A 179 12.86 6.87 -9.22
CA THR A 179 13.86 6.01 -9.88
C THR A 179 14.07 4.69 -9.18
N VAL A 180 14.03 4.65 -7.84
CA VAL A 180 14.06 3.39 -7.09
C VAL A 180 12.80 2.58 -7.40
N ALA A 181 11.62 3.16 -7.22
CA ALA A 181 10.38 2.41 -7.24
C ALA A 181 9.86 2.02 -8.63
N GLN A 182 10.10 2.86 -9.65
CA GLN A 182 9.68 2.67 -11.04
C GLN A 182 10.80 2.00 -11.83
N ASP A 183 11.82 2.78 -12.21
CA ASP A 183 12.87 2.39 -13.17
C ASP A 183 13.69 1.18 -12.70
N ARG A 184 14.07 1.15 -11.42
CA ARG A 184 14.83 0.02 -10.83
C ARG A 184 13.93 -1.00 -10.15
N GLY A 185 12.66 -0.68 -9.96
CA GLY A 185 11.69 -1.45 -9.21
C GLY A 185 10.66 -2.09 -10.10
N VAL A 186 9.41 -1.66 -9.98
CA VAL A 186 8.25 -2.33 -10.57
C VAL A 186 8.42 -2.52 -12.07
N ASP A 187 8.81 -1.49 -12.82
CA ASP A 187 8.88 -1.57 -14.29
C ASP A 187 9.98 -2.50 -14.77
N LYS A 188 11.16 -2.43 -14.16
CA LYS A 188 12.27 -3.33 -14.48
C LYS A 188 11.91 -4.78 -14.19
N VAL A 189 11.38 -5.05 -13.00
CA VAL A 189 11.04 -6.43 -12.58
C VAL A 189 9.95 -7.01 -13.47
N MET A 190 8.91 -6.23 -13.77
CA MET A 190 7.85 -6.67 -14.68
C MET A 190 8.37 -6.92 -16.10
N LYS A 191 9.21 -6.03 -16.63
CA LYS A 191 9.79 -6.19 -17.98
C LYS A 191 10.71 -7.40 -18.09
N GLU A 192 11.62 -7.58 -17.15
CA GLU A 192 12.61 -8.67 -17.18
C GLU A 192 11.97 -10.06 -17.05
N ASN A 193 10.85 -10.15 -16.32
CA ASN A 193 10.17 -11.41 -16.05
C ASN A 193 8.88 -11.60 -16.87
N ASN A 194 8.54 -10.63 -17.72
CA ASN A 194 7.28 -10.57 -18.49
C ASN A 194 6.04 -10.78 -17.59
N LEU A 195 5.85 -9.85 -16.64
CA LEU A 195 4.80 -9.88 -15.63
C LEU A 195 3.75 -8.80 -15.84
N ASP A 196 2.52 -9.13 -15.47
CA ASP A 196 1.38 -8.22 -15.39
C ASP A 196 1.26 -7.64 -13.97
N LEU A 197 1.58 -8.45 -12.95
CA LEU A 197 1.43 -8.12 -11.53
C LEU A 197 2.64 -8.58 -10.73
N ILE A 198 2.97 -7.84 -9.67
CA ILE A 198 3.88 -8.32 -8.62
C ILE A 198 3.09 -8.47 -7.33
N ALA A 199 3.13 -9.68 -6.76
CA ALA A 199 2.48 -10.07 -5.53
C ALA A 199 3.47 -10.11 -4.36
N PHE A 200 3.03 -9.66 -3.19
CA PHE A 200 3.82 -9.62 -1.95
C PHE A 200 2.93 -9.66 -0.71
N PRO A 201 3.46 -10.08 0.47
CA PRO A 201 2.70 -9.99 1.71
C PRO A 201 2.31 -8.53 1.99
N MET A 202 1.05 -8.25 2.33
CA MET A 202 0.64 -6.87 2.66
C MET A 202 1.38 -6.35 3.90
N ASP A 203 1.61 -7.23 4.88
CA ASP A 203 2.38 -6.95 6.11
C ASP A 203 3.90 -6.98 5.86
N SER A 204 4.37 -6.33 4.79
CA SER A 204 5.80 -6.26 4.43
C SER A 204 6.21 -4.81 4.14
N PRO A 205 7.52 -4.55 3.89
CA PRO A 205 7.97 -3.27 3.38
C PRO A 205 7.58 -3.00 1.91
N CYS A 206 7.11 -3.99 1.15
CA CYS A 206 6.83 -3.86 -0.28
C CYS A 206 5.79 -2.79 -0.69
N PRO A 207 4.69 -2.53 0.07
CA PRO A 207 3.73 -1.49 -0.28
C PRO A 207 4.35 -0.10 -0.48
N ARG A 208 5.48 0.17 0.18
CA ARG A 208 6.24 1.41 -0.02
C ARG A 208 6.68 1.57 -1.47
N VAL A 209 7.08 0.49 -2.15
CA VAL A 209 7.52 0.52 -3.54
C VAL A 209 6.37 0.96 -4.44
N ALA A 210 5.17 0.38 -4.28
CA ALA A 210 3.99 0.79 -5.04
C ALA A 210 3.62 2.27 -4.78
N ALA A 211 3.62 2.70 -3.52
CA ALA A 211 3.31 4.07 -3.13
C ALA A 211 4.33 5.08 -3.69
N ALA A 212 5.63 4.79 -3.59
CA ALA A 212 6.70 5.62 -4.13
C ALA A 212 6.69 5.65 -5.67
N ALA A 213 6.28 4.55 -6.32
CA ALA A 213 6.06 4.50 -7.76
C ALA A 213 4.77 5.21 -8.19
N GLY A 214 3.85 5.52 -7.26
CA GLY A 214 2.52 6.05 -7.57
C GLY A 214 1.72 5.09 -8.45
N TYR A 215 1.92 3.79 -8.24
CA TYR A 215 1.30 2.72 -9.02
C TYR A 215 0.13 2.12 -8.25
N PRO A 216 -0.90 1.62 -8.97
CA PRO A 216 -2.07 1.09 -8.32
C PRO A 216 -1.73 -0.21 -7.59
N ILE A 217 -2.24 -0.33 -6.36
CA ILE A 217 -2.06 -1.48 -5.46
C ILE A 217 -3.42 -1.93 -4.95
N ALA A 218 -3.62 -3.25 -4.88
CA ALA A 218 -4.80 -3.85 -4.27
C ALA A 218 -4.38 -4.95 -3.29
N THR A 219 -5.28 -5.31 -2.37
CA THR A 219 -5.06 -6.43 -1.46
C THR A 219 -6.28 -7.33 -1.37
N VAL A 220 -6.03 -8.63 -1.31
CA VAL A 220 -7.02 -9.68 -1.11
C VAL A 220 -6.74 -10.43 0.19
N PRO A 221 -7.78 -10.95 0.88
CA PRO A 221 -7.60 -11.67 2.13
C PRO A 221 -6.96 -13.05 1.90
N LEU A 222 -5.96 -13.41 2.71
CA LEU A 222 -5.37 -14.76 2.76
C LEU A 222 -5.93 -15.60 3.90
N GLY A 223 -6.14 -14.98 5.06
CA GLY A 223 -6.59 -15.71 6.25
C GLY A 223 -6.52 -14.86 7.51
N THR A 224 -6.58 -15.54 8.64
CA THR A 224 -6.48 -14.96 10.00
C THR A 224 -5.47 -15.76 10.80
N LEU A 225 -4.69 -15.08 11.63
CA LEU A 225 -3.74 -15.71 12.55
C LEU A 225 -4.51 -16.40 13.69
N SER A 226 -4.13 -17.63 14.03
CA SER A 226 -4.84 -18.41 15.06
C SER A 226 -4.73 -17.79 16.46
N TYR A 227 -3.61 -17.14 16.78
CA TYR A 227 -3.36 -16.65 18.14
C TYR A 227 -4.23 -15.45 18.55
N ASN A 228 -4.71 -14.63 17.60
CA ASN A 228 -5.51 -13.43 17.89
C ASN A 228 -6.59 -13.10 16.86
N GLY A 229 -6.81 -13.94 15.84
CA GLY A 229 -7.79 -13.68 14.78
C GLY A 229 -7.42 -12.53 13.83
N ARG A 230 -6.21 -11.96 13.91
CA ARG A 230 -5.79 -10.84 13.06
C ARG A 230 -5.77 -11.28 11.60
N PRO A 231 -6.47 -10.59 10.69
CA PRO A 231 -6.42 -10.92 9.27
C PRO A 231 -5.06 -10.53 8.66
N PHE A 232 -4.66 -11.29 7.65
CA PHE A 232 -3.52 -10.97 6.79
C PHE A 232 -3.87 -11.20 5.33
N GLY A 233 -3.16 -10.52 4.43
CA GLY A 233 -3.53 -10.44 3.02
C GLY A 233 -2.35 -10.48 2.06
N LEU A 234 -2.68 -10.79 0.81
CA LEU A 234 -1.79 -10.71 -0.34
C LEU A 234 -2.04 -9.36 -0.99
N ALA A 235 -0.97 -8.60 -1.20
CA ALA A 235 -1.03 -7.39 -1.98
C ALA A 235 -0.47 -7.63 -3.39
N ILE A 236 -1.03 -6.93 -4.36
CA ILE A 236 -0.59 -6.92 -5.75
C ILE A 236 -0.41 -5.50 -6.24
N VAL A 237 0.64 -5.25 -7.01
CA VAL A 237 0.89 -3.98 -7.71
C VAL A 237 0.86 -4.21 -9.21
N ALA A 238 0.24 -3.28 -9.95
CA ALA A 238 0.28 -3.20 -11.41
C ALA A 238 1.03 -1.94 -11.85
N GLN A 239 1.35 -1.79 -13.14
CA GLN A 239 1.91 -0.52 -13.66
C GLN A 239 0.87 0.62 -13.61
N ALA A 240 1.32 1.86 -13.79
CA ALA A 240 0.42 3.02 -13.86
C ALA A 240 -0.71 2.82 -14.87
N GLY A 241 -1.95 3.13 -14.46
CA GLY A 241 -3.14 3.03 -15.32
C GLY A 241 -3.59 1.60 -15.60
N ARG A 242 -3.06 0.60 -14.87
CA ARG A 242 -3.44 -0.82 -14.99
C ARG A 242 -4.31 -1.32 -13.84
N GLU A 243 -5.24 -0.48 -13.37
CA GLU A 243 -6.28 -0.87 -12.41
C GLU A 243 -7.16 -2.02 -12.95
N ASP A 244 -7.29 -2.16 -14.28
CA ASP A 244 -7.93 -3.30 -14.95
C ASP A 244 -7.39 -4.65 -14.46
N LEU A 245 -6.06 -4.77 -14.36
CA LEU A 245 -5.41 -6.00 -13.90
C LEU A 245 -5.67 -6.28 -12.41
N LEU A 246 -5.79 -5.23 -11.59
CA LEU A 246 -6.12 -5.39 -10.18
C LEU A 246 -7.53 -5.94 -10.00
N PHE A 247 -8.52 -5.41 -10.73
CA PHE A 247 -9.90 -5.91 -10.68
C PHE A 247 -10.04 -7.30 -11.30
N THR A 248 -9.28 -7.59 -12.36
CA THR A 248 -9.15 -8.94 -12.93
C THR A 248 -8.67 -9.93 -11.88
N PHE A 249 -7.59 -9.59 -11.16
CA PHE A 249 -7.05 -10.47 -10.13
C PHE A 249 -7.99 -10.61 -8.92
N MET A 250 -8.57 -9.52 -8.42
CA MET A 250 -9.43 -9.55 -7.24
C MET A 250 -10.71 -10.35 -7.47
N SER A 251 -11.33 -10.24 -8.65
CA SER A 251 -12.52 -11.01 -9.00
C SER A 251 -12.20 -12.50 -9.17
N ALA A 252 -11.09 -12.84 -9.83
CA ALA A 252 -10.60 -14.21 -9.92
C ALA A 252 -10.29 -14.79 -8.53
N TRP A 253 -9.68 -13.99 -7.65
CA TRP A 253 -9.42 -14.38 -6.27
C TRP A 253 -10.71 -14.68 -5.51
N GLU A 254 -11.72 -13.81 -5.60
CA GLU A 254 -13.01 -14.02 -4.97
C GLU A 254 -13.73 -15.28 -5.48
N ALA A 255 -13.56 -15.63 -6.75
CA ALA A 255 -14.13 -16.84 -7.34
C ALA A 255 -13.40 -18.14 -6.95
N CYS A 256 -12.09 -18.09 -6.69
CA CYS A 256 -11.26 -19.28 -6.51
C CYS A 256 -10.80 -19.54 -5.07
N ALA A 257 -10.64 -18.49 -4.26
CA ALA A 257 -10.09 -18.58 -2.92
C ALA A 257 -11.15 -18.93 -1.87
N LYS A 258 -10.69 -19.25 -0.65
CA LYS A 258 -11.57 -19.43 0.50
C LYS A 258 -12.32 -18.10 0.78
N PRO A 259 -13.61 -18.14 1.15
CA PRO A 259 -14.34 -16.95 1.52
C PRO A 259 -13.63 -16.16 2.63
N ARG A 260 -13.66 -14.83 2.53
CA ARG A 260 -13.10 -13.93 3.54
C ARG A 260 -13.68 -14.24 4.92
N ALA A 261 -12.82 -14.45 5.91
CA ALA A 261 -13.25 -14.67 7.29
C ALA A 261 -14.13 -13.52 7.80
N VAL A 262 -15.24 -13.87 8.46
CA VAL A 262 -16.09 -12.91 9.15
C VAL A 262 -15.62 -12.83 10.61
N PRO A 263 -15.30 -11.64 11.15
CA PRO A 263 -14.95 -11.51 12.56
C PRO A 263 -16.06 -12.07 13.43
N SER A 264 -15.71 -12.78 14.50
CA SER A 264 -16.69 -13.16 15.52
C SER A 264 -17.32 -11.89 16.09
N SER A 265 -18.64 -11.89 16.28
CA SER A 265 -19.30 -10.85 17.07
C SER A 265 -18.68 -10.87 18.47
N LEU A 266 -18.12 -9.73 18.89
CA LEU A 266 -17.70 -9.49 20.28
C LEU A 266 -18.90 -9.58 21.22
#